data_AF-A0A2G9NYE9-F1
#
_entry.id   AF-A0A2G9NYE9-F1
#
_cell.length_a   1.000
_cell.length_b   1.000
_cell.length_c   1.000
_cell.angle_alpha   90.00
_cell.angle_beta   90.00
_cell.angle_gamma   90.00
#
_symmetry.space_group_name_H-M   'P 1'
#
loop_
_entity.id
_entity.type
_entity.pdbx_description
1 polymer ?
#
loop_
_entity_poly.entity_id
_entity_poly.type
_entity_poly.pdbx_seq_one_letter_code
_entity_poly.pdbx_strand_id
1 'polypeptide(L)'
;MVSNKIRANLERYFSGDDIKVAQGIVEYFNHLRTIVAPSGFDGPTYDMVCSSLLEKGIQESSFDTVFRVMISNGIVNQKRHGHYKLVKLYLTRH
;
A
#
# COMPACT_ATOMS: atom_id res chain seq x y z
N MET A 1 -2.46 -11.66 -4.48
CA MET A 1 -1.10 -12.04 -4.91
C MET A 1 -0.50 -10.90 -5.71
N VAL A 2 0.48 -10.19 -5.13
CA VAL A 2 1.24 -9.11 -5.79
C VAL A 2 2.02 -9.68 -6.99
N SER A 3 2.04 -8.97 -8.12
CA SER A 3 2.80 -9.43 -9.29
C SER A 3 4.32 -9.42 -9.03
N ASN A 4 5.08 -10.33 -9.67
CA ASN A 4 6.54 -10.39 -9.53
C ASN A 4 7.23 -9.06 -9.87
N LYS A 5 6.67 -8.27 -10.80
CA LYS A 5 7.17 -6.93 -11.16
C LYS A 5 7.03 -5.91 -10.02
N ILE A 6 5.88 -5.90 -9.35
CA ILE A 6 5.66 -5.00 -8.19
C ILE A 6 6.61 -5.39 -7.07
N ARG A 7 6.75 -6.69 -6.80
CA ARG A 7 7.70 -7.20 -5.80
C ARG A 7 9.13 -6.73 -6.10
N ALA A 8 9.63 -6.92 -7.32
CA ALA A 8 10.97 -6.48 -7.71
C ALA A 8 11.17 -4.96 -7.58
N ASN A 9 10.13 -4.16 -7.77
CA ASN A 9 10.20 -2.71 -7.53
C ASN A 9 10.23 -2.37 -6.03
N LEU A 10 9.46 -3.09 -5.20
CA LEU A 10 9.48 -2.91 -3.74
C LEU A 10 10.83 -3.35 -3.14
N GLU A 11 11.45 -4.40 -3.69
CA GLU A 11 12.79 -4.89 -3.30
C GLU A 11 13.90 -3.85 -3.50
N ARG A 12 13.66 -2.77 -4.25
CA ARG A 12 14.60 -1.64 -4.38
C ARG A 12 14.63 -0.73 -3.15
N TYR A 13 13.58 -0.77 -2.35
CA TYR A 13 13.37 0.13 -1.21
C TYR A 13 13.27 -0.61 0.13
N PHE A 14 12.87 -1.88 0.10
CA PHE A 14 12.57 -2.67 1.29
C PHE A 14 13.22 -4.05 1.23
N SER A 15 13.56 -4.58 2.40
CA SER A 15 14.10 -5.93 2.58
C SER A 15 13.57 -6.56 3.86
N GLY A 16 13.72 -7.88 4.02
CA GLY A 16 13.35 -8.55 5.27
C GLY A 16 11.84 -8.55 5.52
N ASP A 17 11.41 -8.03 6.67
CA ASP A 17 9.97 -7.95 7.01
C ASP A 17 9.28 -6.71 6.41
N ASP A 18 10.03 -5.64 6.12
CA ASP A 18 9.50 -4.41 5.53
C ASP A 18 8.89 -4.63 4.15
N ILE A 19 9.44 -5.59 3.39
CA ILE A 19 8.85 -5.96 2.11
C ILE A 19 7.47 -6.60 2.28
N LYS A 20 7.25 -7.38 3.34
CA LYS A 20 5.96 -8.02 3.62
C LYS A 20 4.91 -6.96 3.95
N VAL A 21 5.31 -5.95 4.74
CA VAL A 21 4.48 -4.77 5.01
C VAL A 21 4.13 -4.04 3.71
N ALA A 22 5.13 -3.70 2.88
CA ALA A 22 4.93 -2.99 1.62
C ALA A 22 4.04 -3.78 0.64
N GLN A 23 4.22 -5.09 0.56
CA GLN A 23 3.35 -5.98 -0.23
C GLN A 23 1.92 -5.98 0.30
N GLY A 24 1.74 -6.11 1.62
CA GLY A 24 0.43 -6.07 2.26
C GLY A 24 -0.32 -4.77 1.97
N ILE A 25 0.38 -3.63 2.01
CA ILE A 25 -0.16 -2.31 1.65
C ILE A 25 -0.66 -2.34 0.21
N VAL A 26 0.17 -2.77 -0.74
CA VAL A 26 -0.21 -2.84 -2.16
C VAL A 26 -1.40 -3.77 -2.38
N GLU A 27 -1.43 -4.93 -1.73
CA GLU A 27 -2.55 -5.85 -1.82
C GLU A 27 -3.85 -5.23 -1.32
N TYR A 28 -3.81 -4.53 -0.20
CA TYR A 28 -4.97 -3.85 0.36
C TYR A 28 -5.52 -2.80 -0.61
N PHE A 29 -4.66 -1.94 -1.18
CA PHE A 29 -5.07 -0.98 -2.20
C PHE A 29 -5.66 -1.65 -3.45
N ASN A 30 -5.11 -2.77 -3.89
CA ASN A 30 -5.63 -3.52 -5.04
C ASN A 30 -6.99 -4.17 -4.74
N HIS A 31 -7.17 -4.70 -3.53
CA HIS A 31 -8.45 -5.25 -3.09
C HIS A 31 -9.54 -4.17 -3.07
N LEU A 32 -9.24 -2.99 -2.53
CA LEU A 32 -10.19 -1.87 -2.53
C LEU A 32 -10.60 -1.41 -3.92
N ARG A 33 -9.72 -1.55 -4.93
CA ARG A 33 -10.09 -1.26 -6.34
C ARG A 33 -11.09 -2.25 -6.92
N THR A 34 -11.14 -3.47 -6.39
CA THR A 34 -12.10 -4.50 -6.83
C THR A 34 -13.45 -4.41 -6.12
N ILE A 35 -13.50 -3.69 -5.01
CA ILE A 35 -14.75 -3.42 -4.28
C ILE A 35 -15.44 -2.23 -4.94
N VAL A 36 -16.76 -2.30 -5.10
CA VAL A 36 -17.58 -1.14 -5.47
C VAL A 36 -17.55 -0.18 -4.28
N ALA A 37 -16.65 0.79 -4.35
CA ALA A 37 -16.54 1.80 -3.32
C ALA A 37 -17.81 2.69 -3.34
N PRO A 38 -18.37 3.06 -2.18
CA PRO A 38 -19.49 3.99 -2.11
C PRO A 38 -19.18 5.30 -2.83
N SER A 39 -20.23 5.98 -3.33
CA SER A 39 -20.09 7.33 -3.88
C SER A 39 -19.42 8.25 -2.84
N GLY A 40 -18.36 8.95 -3.25
CA GLY A 40 -17.58 9.82 -2.36
C GLY A 40 -16.41 9.15 -1.64
N PHE A 41 -16.12 7.87 -1.90
CA PHE A 41 -14.94 7.23 -1.31
C PHE A 41 -13.62 7.81 -1.88
N ASP A 42 -12.90 8.54 -1.04
CA ASP A 42 -11.62 9.16 -1.42
C ASP A 42 -10.42 8.21 -1.36
N GLY A 43 -10.59 6.98 -0.89
CA GLY A 43 -9.51 6.00 -0.68
C GLY A 43 -9.38 5.61 0.80
N PRO A 44 -8.52 4.65 1.14
CA PRO A 44 -8.30 4.29 2.53
C PRO A 44 -7.50 5.37 3.29
N THR A 45 -7.72 5.47 4.59
CA THR A 45 -6.83 6.20 5.51
C THR A 45 -5.65 5.33 5.92
N TYR A 46 -4.65 5.92 6.58
CA TYR A 46 -3.52 5.17 7.13
C TYR A 46 -3.98 4.10 8.12
N ASP A 47 -4.90 4.45 9.02
CA ASP A 47 -5.42 3.53 10.05
C ASP A 47 -6.11 2.32 9.40
N MET A 48 -6.91 2.53 8.35
CA MET A 48 -7.56 1.44 7.62
C MET A 48 -6.54 0.47 6.99
N VAL A 49 -5.42 1.01 6.47
CA VAL A 49 -4.33 0.19 5.92
C VAL A 49 -3.67 -0.62 7.05
N CYS A 50 -3.37 0.01 8.19
CA CYS A 50 -2.75 -0.63 9.32
C CYS A 50 -3.62 -1.74 9.92
N SER A 51 -4.92 -1.48 10.12
CA SER A 51 -5.86 -2.48 10.60
C SER A 51 -5.90 -3.71 9.67
N SER A 52 -5.92 -3.51 8.35
CA SER A 52 -5.91 -4.64 7.41
C SER A 52 -4.60 -5.45 7.46
N LEU A 53 -3.46 -4.80 7.70
CA LEU A 53 -2.17 -5.49 7.84
C LEU A 53 -2.10 -6.31 9.15
N LEU A 54 -2.64 -5.75 10.25
CA LEU A 54 -2.74 -6.45 11.54
C LEU A 54 -3.65 -7.67 11.46
N GLU A 55 -4.80 -7.56 10.78
CA GLU A 55 -5.71 -8.70 10.52
C GLU A 55 -5.03 -9.82 9.73
N LYS A 56 -4.02 -9.48 8.91
CA LYS A 56 -3.19 -10.44 8.17
C LYS A 56 -2.00 -10.99 8.98
N GLY A 57 -1.86 -10.60 10.25
CA GLY A 57 -0.77 -11.03 11.13
C GLY A 57 0.59 -10.38 10.83
N ILE A 58 0.61 -9.24 10.12
CA ILE A 58 1.84 -8.49 9.87
C ILE A 58 2.10 -7.58 11.07
N GLN A 59 3.33 -7.59 11.60
CA GLN A 59 3.70 -6.82 12.78
C GLN A 59 3.79 -5.32 12.50
N GLU A 60 3.29 -4.51 13.44
CA GLU A 60 3.16 -3.05 13.32
C GLU A 60 4.50 -2.30 13.31
N SER A 61 5.57 -2.90 13.84
CA SER A 61 6.83 -2.22 14.17
C SER A 61 7.48 -1.45 13.02
N SER A 62 7.16 -1.76 11.76
CA SER A 62 7.66 -1.02 10.61
C SER A 62 6.59 -0.36 9.73
N PHE A 63 5.33 -0.30 10.16
CA PHE A 63 4.25 0.28 9.34
C PHE A 63 4.49 1.74 8.99
N ASP A 64 4.76 2.60 9.98
CA ASP A 64 4.95 4.03 9.75
C ASP A 64 6.16 4.29 8.84
N THR A 65 7.29 3.64 9.13
CA THR A 65 8.52 3.74 8.32
C THR A 65 8.27 3.32 6.88
N VAL A 66 7.69 2.14 6.66
CA VAL A 66 7.42 1.61 5.32
C VAL A 66 6.44 2.51 4.58
N PHE A 67 5.35 2.92 5.24
CA PHE A 67 4.34 3.77 4.63
C PHE A 67 4.90 5.14 4.23
N ARG A 68 5.73 5.76 5.08
CA ARG A 68 6.43 7.00 4.76
C ARG A 68 7.38 6.86 3.58
N VAL A 69 8.17 5.77 3.53
CA VAL A 69 9.06 5.50 2.40
C VAL A 69 8.24 5.32 1.11
N MET A 70 7.10 4.62 1.17
CA MET A 70 6.20 4.49 0.03
C MET A 70 5.62 5.83 -0.43
N ILE A 71 5.33 6.76 0.49
CA ILE A 71 4.88 8.12 0.16
C ILE A 71 6.01 8.92 -0.48
N SER A 72 7.19 8.98 0.15
CA SER A 72 8.34 9.77 -0.32
C SER A 72 8.84 9.32 -1.70
N ASN A 73 8.67 8.05 -2.04
CA ASN A 73 9.02 7.50 -3.36
C ASN A 73 7.86 7.55 -4.36
N GLY A 74 6.73 8.17 -4.02
CA GLY A 74 5.58 8.31 -4.92
C GLY A 74 4.89 7.00 -5.27
N ILE A 75 5.09 5.94 -4.48
CA ILE A 75 4.38 4.66 -4.63
C ILE A 75 2.94 4.84 -4.16
N VAL A 76 2.78 5.49 -3.00
CA VAL A 76 1.48 5.89 -2.42
C VAL A 76 1.43 7.41 -2.40
N ASN A 77 0.32 8.00 -2.86
CA ASN A 77 0.10 9.44 -2.74
C ASN A 77 -1.03 9.72 -1.77
N GLN A 78 -0.84 10.74 -0.94
CA GLN A 78 -1.93 11.34 -0.19
C GLN A 78 -2.90 12.04 -1.15
N LYS A 79 -4.20 11.84 -0.91
CA LYS A 79 -5.30 12.62 -1.51
C LYS A 79 -5.75 13.69 -0.49
N ARG A 80 -7.05 14.00 -0.47
CA ARG A 80 -7.64 14.94 0.49
C ARG A 80 -7.86 14.24 1.83
N HIS A 81 -7.89 15.05 2.90
CA HIS A 81 -8.34 14.64 4.24
C HIS A 81 -7.71 13.36 4.81
N GLY A 82 -6.43 13.10 4.55
CA GLY A 82 -5.75 11.92 5.10
C GLY A 82 -6.08 10.59 4.42
N HIS A 83 -6.74 10.63 3.26
CA HIS A 83 -6.94 9.46 2.40
C HIS A 83 -5.75 9.27 1.46
N TYR A 84 -5.51 8.03 1.03
CA TYR A 84 -4.36 7.67 0.21
C TYR A 84 -4.79 6.94 -1.07
N LYS A 85 -3.90 6.89 -2.05
CA LYS A 85 -4.03 6.05 -3.25
C LYS A 85 -2.71 5.44 -3.67
N LEU A 86 -2.77 4.24 -4.22
CA LEU A 86 -1.65 3.64 -4.94
C LEU A 86 -1.52 4.27 -6.34
N VAL A 87 -0.32 4.73 -6.68
CA VAL A 87 -0.02 5.41 -7.95
C VAL A 87 0.05 4.39 -9.10
N LYS A 88 -0.71 4.64 -10.18
CA LYS A 88 -0.86 3.71 -11.33
C LYS A 88 0.46 3.31 -11.99
N LEU A 89 1.48 4.17 -11.98
CA LEU A 89 2.79 3.90 -12.59
C LEU A 89 3.46 2.63 -12.02
N TYR A 90 3.19 2.28 -10.76
CA TYR A 90 3.73 1.07 -10.13
C TYR A 90 2.93 -0.20 -10.44
N LEU A 91 1.73 -0.06 -11.02
CA LEU A 91 0.84 -1.16 -11.38
C LEU A 91 0.83 -1.44 -12.89
N THR A 92 1.39 -0.55 -13.72
CA THR A 92 1.25 -0.64 -15.17
C THR A 92 2.52 -0.14 -15.87
N ARG A 93 3.49 -1.04 -16.06
CA ARG A 93 4.35 -1.01 -17.25
C ARG A 93 4.39 -2.43 -17.84
N HIS A 94 3.53 -2.58 -18.85
CA HIS A 94 3.35 -3.67 -19.82
C HIS A 94 4.01 -5.00 -19.45
#